data_AF-A0A955G3J9-F1
#
_entry.id   AF-A0A955G3J9-F1
#
_cell.length_a   1.000
_cell.length_b   1.000
_cell.length_c   1.000
_cell.angle_alpha   90.00
_cell.angle_beta   90.00
_cell.angle_gamma   90.00
#
_symmetry.space_group_name_H-M   'P 1'
#
loop_
_entity.id
_entity.type
_entity.pdbx_description
1 polymer ?
#
loop_
_entity_poly.entity_id
_entity_poly.type
_entity_poly.pdbx_seq_one_letter_code
_entity_poly.pdbx_strand_id
1 'polypeptide(L)'
;MKDESKLQLIAISYAKRALETGTRERARMLAYAESMGEYHLIVFTRKHDGYSAYVQDGNLHLYATNTRTRLGMMWQAFKIGRRILAQRGGDWVVSSQDPFET
;
A
#
# COMPACT_ATOMS: atom_id res chain seq x y z
N MET A 1 24.45 -15.32 13.75
CA MET A 1 23.36 -15.02 12.79
C MET A 1 23.07 -13.54 12.95
N LYS A 2 23.43 -12.71 11.97
CA LYS A 2 22.89 -11.33 11.92
C LYS A 2 21.40 -11.49 11.71
N ASP A 3 20.61 -10.83 12.53
CA ASP A 3 19.20 -10.61 12.25
C ASP A 3 19.14 -9.91 10.89
N GLU A 4 18.84 -10.65 9.82
CA GLU A 4 18.68 -10.06 8.49
C GLU A 4 17.44 -9.19 8.58
N SER A 5 17.64 -7.88 8.76
CA SER A 5 16.55 -6.91 8.78
C SER A 5 15.78 -7.06 7.47
N LYS A 6 14.59 -7.66 7.55
CA LYS A 6 13.75 -7.85 6.38
C LYS A 6 13.42 -6.47 5.78
N LEU A 7 13.60 -6.35 4.47
CA LEU A 7 13.30 -5.13 3.73
C LEU A 7 11.83 -4.72 3.93
N GLN A 8 11.59 -3.42 3.97
CA GLN A 8 10.23 -2.88 3.99
C GLN A 8 9.87 -2.34 2.62
N LEU A 9 8.63 -2.53 2.20
CA LEU A 9 8.15 -2.12 0.88
C LEU A 9 7.06 -1.07 1.03
N ILE A 10 7.20 0.06 0.35
CA ILE A 10 6.08 0.97 0.05
C ILE A 10 5.79 0.87 -1.44
N ALA A 11 4.53 0.62 -1.77
CA ALA A 11 4.05 0.64 -3.14
C ALA A 11 2.85 1.55 -3.33
N ILE A 12 2.73 2.11 -4.53
CA ILE A 12 1.51 2.78 -5.02
C ILE A 12 0.88 1.96 -6.16
N SER A 13 -0.46 1.92 -6.22
CA SER A 13 -1.20 1.03 -7.13
C SER A 13 -2.65 1.48 -7.35
N TYR A 14 -3.29 0.97 -8.41
CA TYR A 14 -4.72 1.03 -8.69
C TYR A 14 -5.49 -0.25 -8.26
N ALA A 15 -4.84 -1.20 -7.59
CA ALA A 15 -5.41 -2.48 -7.16
C ALA A 15 -6.48 -2.30 -6.05
N LYS A 16 -7.64 -1.74 -6.41
CA LYS A 16 -8.76 -1.47 -5.48
C LYS A 16 -9.25 -2.73 -4.79
N ARG A 17 -9.26 -3.87 -5.48
CA ARG A 17 -9.77 -5.12 -4.92
C ARG A 17 -8.84 -5.68 -3.85
N ALA A 18 -7.59 -5.23 -3.76
CA ALA A 18 -6.71 -5.55 -2.62
C ALA A 18 -7.27 -5.03 -1.28
N LEU A 19 -8.12 -3.99 -1.30
CA LEU A 19 -8.79 -3.46 -0.09
C LEU A 19 -9.93 -4.36 0.40
N GLU A 20 -10.44 -5.25 -0.46
CA GLU A 20 -11.51 -6.20 -0.15
C GLU A 20 -10.92 -7.53 0.32
N THR A 21 -11.52 -8.12 1.35
CA THR A 21 -11.13 -9.44 1.84
C THR A 21 -11.52 -10.54 0.85
N GLY A 22 -10.72 -11.61 0.78
CA GLY A 22 -11.03 -12.78 -0.06
C GLY A 22 -10.81 -12.60 -1.56
N THR A 23 -10.29 -11.47 -2.03
CA THR A 23 -10.00 -11.27 -3.46
C THR A 23 -8.65 -11.85 -3.87
N ARG A 24 -8.53 -12.19 -5.17
CA ARG A 24 -7.25 -12.65 -5.75
C ARG A 24 -6.14 -11.59 -5.62
N GLU A 25 -6.47 -10.31 -5.75
CA GLU A 25 -5.50 -9.22 -5.56
C GLU A 25 -5.00 -9.18 -4.13
N ARG A 26 -5.90 -9.28 -3.14
CA ARG A 26 -5.53 -9.32 -1.72
C ARG A 26 -4.63 -10.52 -1.40
N ALA A 27 -4.96 -11.71 -1.89
CA ALA A 27 -4.13 -12.90 -1.73
C ALA A 27 -2.72 -12.72 -2.31
N ARG A 28 -2.61 -12.07 -3.48
CA ARG A 28 -1.31 -11.76 -4.10
C ARG A 28 -0.49 -10.78 -3.24
N MET A 29 -1.12 -9.74 -2.70
CA MET A 29 -0.41 -8.78 -1.83
C MET A 29 0.05 -9.41 -0.52
N LEU A 30 -0.74 -10.33 0.04
CA LEU A 30 -0.35 -11.12 1.22
C LEU A 30 0.88 -11.99 0.95
N ALA A 31 0.90 -12.71 -0.18
CA ALA A 31 2.04 -13.52 -0.57
C ALA A 31 3.33 -12.68 -0.72
N TYR A 32 3.22 -11.44 -1.23
CA TYR A 32 4.38 -10.53 -1.27
C TYR A 32 4.81 -10.10 0.13
N ALA A 33 3.85 -9.80 1.00
CA ALA A 33 4.13 -9.39 2.37
C ALA A 33 4.88 -10.47 3.17
N GLU A 34 4.66 -11.77 2.93
CA GLU A 34 5.38 -12.87 3.60
C GLU A 34 6.91 -12.77 3.50
N SER A 35 7.40 -12.22 2.38
CA SER A 35 8.84 -12.04 2.11
C SER A 35 9.42 -10.73 2.68
N MET A 36 8.57 -9.82 3.15
CA MET A 36 8.95 -8.49 3.61
C MET A 36 8.87 -8.37 5.14
N GLY A 37 9.54 -7.37 5.69
CA GLY A 37 9.31 -6.95 7.08
C GLY A 37 7.90 -6.40 7.20
N GLU A 38 7.63 -5.34 6.43
CA GLU A 38 6.30 -4.75 6.26
C GLU A 38 6.07 -4.40 4.80
N TYR A 39 4.82 -4.58 4.35
CA TYR A 39 4.40 -4.18 3.02
C TYR A 39 3.28 -3.14 3.11
N HIS A 40 3.58 -1.89 2.78
CA HIS A 40 2.65 -0.78 2.73
C HIS A 40 2.20 -0.51 1.29
N LEU A 41 0.97 -0.89 0.97
CA LEU A 41 0.35 -0.62 -0.31
C LEU A 41 -0.63 0.55 -0.21
N ILE A 42 -0.33 1.64 -0.91
CA ILE A 42 -1.20 2.80 -1.06
C ILE A 42 -2.00 2.64 -2.36
N VAL A 43 -3.32 2.57 -2.23
CA VAL A 43 -4.25 2.31 -3.32
C VAL A 43 -4.99 3.59 -3.69
N PHE A 44 -4.91 3.94 -4.97
CA PHE A 44 -5.61 5.08 -5.54
C PHE A 44 -7.12 4.81 -5.60
N THR A 45 -7.86 5.47 -4.71
CA THR A 45 -9.32 5.39 -4.60
C THR A 45 -9.96 6.78 -4.54
N ARG A 46 -11.21 6.84 -5.01
CA ARG A 46 -12.10 7.99 -4.89
C ARG A 46 -13.07 7.81 -3.72
N LYS A 47 -13.57 8.91 -3.15
CA LYS A 47 -14.54 8.87 -2.02
C LYS A 47 -15.77 8.02 -2.29
N HIS A 48 -16.27 8.00 -3.53
CA HIS A 48 -17.45 7.20 -3.89
C HIS A 48 -17.16 5.70 -3.99
N ASP A 49 -15.90 5.28 -3.96
CA ASP A 49 -15.56 3.85 -3.97
C ASP A 49 -15.89 3.18 -2.62
N GLY A 50 -16.10 3.94 -1.55
CA GLY A 50 -16.64 3.42 -0.28
C GLY A 50 -15.66 2.61 0.59
N TYR A 51 -14.36 2.62 0.27
CA TYR A 51 -13.36 1.85 1.03
C TYR A 51 -12.98 2.47 2.37
N SER A 52 -12.66 1.63 3.35
CA SER A 52 -11.98 2.02 4.59
C SER A 52 -10.64 2.69 4.28
N ALA A 53 -10.31 3.75 5.03
CA ALA A 53 -9.07 4.51 4.81
C ALA A 53 -7.80 3.69 5.09
N TYR A 54 -7.91 2.69 5.96
CA TYR A 54 -6.81 1.81 6.36
C TYR A 54 -7.32 0.40 6.66
N VAL A 55 -6.57 -0.60 6.21
CA VAL A 55 -6.77 -2.02 6.53
C VAL A 55 -5.40 -2.64 6.80
N GLN A 56 -5.31 -3.53 7.79
CA GLN A 56 -4.10 -4.28 8.09
C GLN A 56 -4.41 -5.77 8.13
N ASP A 57 -3.45 -6.58 7.65
CA ASP A 57 -3.55 -8.02 7.58
C ASP A 57 -2.15 -8.63 7.74
N GLY A 58 -1.83 -9.07 8.95
CA GLY A 58 -0.46 -9.39 9.32
C GLY A 58 0.47 -8.18 9.12
N ASN A 59 1.48 -8.35 8.27
CA ASN A 59 2.44 -7.31 7.89
C ASN A 59 2.10 -6.61 6.56
N LEU A 60 0.93 -6.88 5.99
CA LEU A 60 0.36 -6.11 4.89
C LEU A 60 -0.46 -4.93 5.45
N HIS A 61 -0.11 -3.73 5.03
CA HIS A 61 -0.76 -2.48 5.36
C HIS A 61 -1.33 -1.83 4.11
N LEU A 62 -2.63 -1.58 4.09
CA LEU A 62 -3.34 -1.07 2.92
C LEU A 62 -3.94 0.30 3.22
N TYR A 63 -3.73 1.26 2.33
CA TYR A 63 -4.19 2.64 2.50
C TYR A 63 -5.01 3.08 1.29
N ALA A 64 -6.29 3.35 1.48
CA ALA A 64 -7.12 3.94 0.44
C ALA A 64 -6.96 5.47 0.42
N THR A 65 -6.69 6.08 -0.73
CA THR A 65 -6.54 7.55 -0.77
C THR A 65 -7.84 8.29 -0.50
N ASN A 66 -8.99 7.74 -0.90
CA ASN A 66 -10.34 8.29 -0.64
C ASN A 66 -10.47 9.78 -0.97
N THR A 67 -10.03 10.19 -2.15
CA THR A 67 -10.05 11.60 -2.59
C THR A 67 -11.21 11.88 -3.54
N ARG A 68 -11.51 13.15 -3.82
CA ARG A 68 -12.55 13.51 -4.80
C ARG A 68 -12.03 13.49 -6.24
N THR A 69 -10.74 13.75 -6.43
CA THR A 69 -10.12 14.00 -7.74
C THR A 69 -8.90 13.12 -7.96
N ARG A 70 -8.54 12.89 -9.23
CA ARG A 70 -7.34 12.11 -9.59
C ARG A 70 -6.05 12.75 -9.08
N LEU A 71 -5.89 14.06 -9.24
CA LEU A 71 -4.76 14.80 -8.67
C LEU A 71 -4.71 14.70 -7.14
N GLY A 72 -5.89 14.69 -6.50
CA GLY A 72 -5.99 14.47 -5.07
C GLY A 72 -5.42 13.11 -4.63
N MET A 73 -5.59 12.05 -5.45
CA MET A 73 -5.04 10.72 -5.15
C MET A 73 -3.51 10.76 -5.05
N MET A 74 -2.83 11.44 -5.98
CA MET A 74 -1.37 11.59 -5.96
C MET A 74 -0.88 12.34 -4.70
N TRP A 75 -1.50 13.48 -4.40
CA TRP A 75 -1.14 14.28 -3.22
C TRP A 75 -1.38 13.51 -1.91
N GLN A 76 -2.49 12.78 -1.83
CA GLN A 76 -2.82 11.98 -0.66
C GLN A 76 -1.87 10.80 -0.49
N ALA A 77 -1.50 10.13 -1.59
CA ALA A 77 -0.50 9.06 -1.54
C ALA A 77 0.86 9.56 -1.08
N PHE A 78 1.31 10.72 -1.58
CA PHE A 78 2.54 11.36 -1.08
C PHE A 78 2.47 11.64 0.43
N LYS A 79 1.34 12.17 0.93
CA LYS A 79 1.13 12.41 2.37
C LYS A 79 1.17 11.12 3.19
N ILE A 80 0.56 10.04 2.70
CA ILE A 80 0.55 8.74 3.37
C ILE A 80 1.96 8.16 3.39
N GLY A 81 2.65 8.11 2.25
CA GLY A 81 4.02 7.61 2.14
C GLY A 81 4.99 8.35 3.06
N ARG A 82 4.94 9.70 3.06
CA ARG A 82 5.75 10.52 3.97
C ARG A 82 5.47 10.24 5.44
N ARG A 83 4.21 9.95 5.80
CA ARG A 83 3.85 9.59 7.18
C ARG A 83 4.44 8.23 7.57
N ILE A 84 4.36 7.24 6.69
CA ILE A 84 4.92 5.90 6.94
C ILE A 84 6.42 6.01 7.21
N LEU A 85 7.16 6.67 6.31
CA LEU A 85 8.61 6.85 6.43
C LEU A 85 9.02 7.66 7.66
N ALA A 86 8.21 8.62 8.10
CA ALA A 86 8.51 9.42 9.30
C ALA A 86 8.26 8.66 10.61
N GLN A 87 7.38 7.66 10.60
CA GLN A 87 6.98 6.91 11.80
C GLN A 87 7.75 5.59 11.96
N ARG A 88 8.38 5.10 10.88
CA ARG A 88 8.99 3.77 10.84
C ARG A 88 10.40 3.85 10.27
N GLY A 89 11.37 3.39 11.05
CA GLY A 89 12.74 3.17 10.58
C GLY A 89 12.87 1.87 9.80
N GLY A 90 13.97 1.71 9.06
CA GLY A 90 14.29 0.48 8.32
C GLY A 90 14.76 0.78 6.90
N ASP A 91 15.16 -0.30 6.21
CA ASP A 91 15.58 -0.24 4.81
C ASP A 91 14.36 -0.36 3.90
N TRP A 92 14.05 0.74 3.21
CA TRP A 92 12.84 0.89 2.41
C TRP A 92 13.09 0.72 0.92
N VAL A 93 12.25 -0.10 0.28
CA VAL A 93 12.08 -0.15 -1.16
C VAL A 93 10.80 0.62 -1.52
N VAL A 94 10.88 1.49 -2.53
CA VAL A 94 9.73 2.23 -3.05
C VAL A 94 9.44 1.76 -4.47
N SER A 95 8.18 1.41 -4.74
CA SER A 95 7.76 0.83 -6.03
C SER A 95 6.41 1.36 -6.51
N SER A 96 6.16 1.29 -7.82
CA SER A 96 4.82 1.39 -8.40
C SER A 96 4.44 0.01 -8.94
N GLN A 97 3.38 -0.59 -8.40
CA GLN A 97 3.05 -2.00 -8.65
C GLN A 97 2.18 -2.24 -9.88
N ASP A 98 1.65 -1.19 -10.51
CA ASP A 98 0.89 -1.33 -11.76
C ASP A 98 1.54 -0.52 -12.88
N PRO A 99 1.56 -1.05 -14.11
CA PRO A 99 1.59 -0.18 -15.27
C PRO A 99 0.34 0.71 -15.19
N PHE A 100 0.52 2.02 -15.40
CA PHE A 100 -0.59 2.94 -15.59
C PHE A 100 -1.25 2.63 -16.94
N GLU A 101 -1.96 1.51 -17.06
CA GLU A 101 -2.71 1.19 -18.26
C GLU A 101 -3.87 2.17 -18.37
N THR A 102 -3.97 2.80 -19.56
CA THR A 102 -4.97 3.80 -19.93
C THR A 102 -6.10 3.12 -20.69
#